data_AF-A0A373CGX0-F1
#
_entry.id   AF-A0A373CGX0-F1
#
_cell.length_a   1.000
_cell.length_b   1.000
_cell.length_c   1.000
_cell.angle_alpha   90.00
_cell.angle_beta   90.00
_cell.angle_gamma   90.00
#
_symmetry.space_group_name_H-M   'P 1'
#
loop_
_entity.id
_entity.type
_entity.pdbx_description
1 polymer ?
#
loop_
_entity_poly.entity_id
_entity_poly.type
_entity_poly.pdbx_seq_one_letter_code
_entity_poly.pdbx_strand_id
1 'polypeptide(L)'
;MPETKQYGIIYADPPWHYDRKHGSGVAENHYPTMSIEEICALPVSELAAKDSALFLWATFPQLNEAFRVIDAWGFKYKTLAFLWLKQNRKADSWFYGMGFWTRSNAEVCLLATRGRPKRQCAGIHQFVISHIEQHSKKPDEVRDKIVKLMGDQPRVELFARQKTPGWDVWGNEVNCTLTMPERKG
;
A
#
# COMPACT_ATOMS: atom_id res chain seq x y z
N MET A 1 19.92 -8.80 -21.56
CA MET A 1 18.60 -9.14 -20.99
C MET A 1 17.71 -7.90 -21.12
N PRO A 2 16.40 -8.02 -21.37
CA PRO A 2 15.52 -6.85 -21.38
C PRO A 2 15.64 -6.13 -20.04
N GLU A 3 15.78 -4.81 -20.08
CA GLU A 3 15.89 -3.99 -18.87
C GLU A 3 14.55 -4.03 -18.11
N THR A 4 14.56 -4.46 -16.85
CA THR A 4 13.36 -4.47 -16.01
C THR A 4 12.86 -3.04 -15.84
N LYS A 5 11.61 -2.77 -16.24
CA LYS A 5 10.99 -1.44 -16.10
C LYS A 5 11.07 -0.99 -14.64
N GLN A 6 11.65 0.19 -14.43
CA GLN A 6 11.74 0.82 -13.11
C GLN A 6 10.64 1.87 -12.91
N TYR A 7 10.16 1.98 -11.68
CA TYR A 7 9.02 2.80 -11.30
C TYR A 7 9.44 3.96 -10.40
N GLY A 8 8.97 5.16 -10.75
CA GLY A 8 9.10 6.35 -9.90
C GLY A 8 8.09 6.35 -8.76
N ILE A 9 6.99 5.59 -8.91
CA ILE A 9 5.92 5.46 -7.92
C ILE A 9 5.60 3.98 -7.71
N ILE A 10 5.68 3.53 -6.46
CA ILE A 10 5.24 2.21 -6.03
C ILE A 10 4.12 2.41 -5.01
N TYR A 11 2.98 1.78 -5.24
CA TYR A 11 1.83 1.77 -4.34
C TYR A 11 1.55 0.33 -3.93
N ALA A 12 1.40 0.05 -2.64
CA ALA A 12 1.28 -1.33 -2.16
C ALA A 12 0.29 -1.46 -1.01
N ASP A 13 -0.50 -2.53 -1.04
CA ASP A 13 -1.38 -2.98 0.06
C ASP A 13 -1.10 -4.45 0.40
N PRO A 14 0.01 -4.75 1.10
CA PRO A 14 0.41 -6.12 1.36
C PRO A 14 -0.64 -6.92 2.15
N PRO A 15 -0.78 -8.23 1.91
CA PRO A 15 -1.74 -9.06 2.60
C PRO A 15 -1.16 -9.51 3.96
N TRP A 16 -1.03 -8.57 4.89
CA TRP A 16 -0.43 -8.76 6.21
C TRP A 16 -1.02 -9.98 6.95
N HIS A 17 -0.20 -10.98 7.27
CA HIS A 17 -0.57 -12.03 8.21
C HIS A 17 -0.62 -11.47 9.63
N TYR A 18 -1.64 -11.86 10.40
CA TYR A 18 -1.72 -11.54 11.83
C TYR A 18 -1.63 -12.83 12.61
N ASP A 19 -0.59 -12.99 13.43
CA ASP A 19 -0.52 -14.07 14.42
C ASP A 19 -1.61 -13.86 15.48
N ARG A 20 -2.83 -14.35 15.22
CA ARG A 20 -3.90 -14.38 16.21
C ARG A 20 -4.15 -15.82 16.63
N LYS A 21 -3.65 -16.18 17.81
CA LYS A 21 -4.03 -17.45 18.45
C LYS A 21 -5.49 -17.47 18.93
N HIS A 22 -6.14 -16.31 19.16
CA HIS A 22 -7.56 -16.23 19.53
C HIS A 22 -8.24 -14.93 19.06
N GLY A 23 -9.41 -15.03 18.41
CA GLY A 23 -10.33 -13.90 18.11
C GLY A 23 -11.16 -14.09 16.84
N SER A 24 -12.47 -13.79 16.91
CA SER A 24 -13.39 -13.86 15.76
C SER A 24 -13.16 -12.67 14.80
N GLY A 25 -12.33 -12.87 13.78
CA GLY A 25 -12.06 -11.87 12.74
C GLY A 25 -10.79 -12.15 11.93
N VAL A 26 -10.47 -13.43 11.73
CA VAL A 26 -9.22 -13.86 11.08
C VAL A 26 -9.31 -13.52 9.58
N ALA A 27 -8.41 -12.66 9.11
CA ALA A 27 -8.29 -12.29 7.70
C ALA A 27 -8.02 -13.52 6.79
N GLU A 28 -7.41 -14.57 7.36
CA GLU A 28 -7.12 -15.85 6.71
C GLU A 28 -8.36 -16.55 6.13
N ASN A 29 -9.58 -16.24 6.60
CA ASN A 29 -10.80 -16.84 6.08
C ASN A 29 -11.24 -16.30 4.70
N HIS A 30 -10.57 -15.27 4.16
CA HIS A 30 -11.03 -14.58 2.94
C HIS A 30 -10.00 -14.47 1.80
N TYR A 31 -8.69 -14.53 2.06
CA TYR A 31 -7.63 -14.54 1.03
C TYR A 31 -6.29 -14.99 1.62
N PRO A 32 -5.34 -15.54 0.80
CA PRO A 32 -4.01 -15.88 1.26
C PRO A 32 -3.25 -14.66 1.79
N THR A 33 -2.75 -14.75 3.01
CA THR A 33 -1.86 -13.75 3.63
C THR A 33 -0.40 -14.13 3.47
N MET A 34 0.50 -13.16 3.64
CA MET A 34 1.94 -13.37 3.65
C MET A 34 2.51 -13.02 5.02
N SER A 35 3.49 -13.81 5.46
CA SER A 35 4.34 -13.47 6.59
C SER A 35 5.14 -12.19 6.31
N ILE A 36 5.58 -11.52 7.37
CA ILE A 36 6.40 -10.30 7.22
C ILE A 36 7.70 -10.61 6.49
N GLU A 37 8.30 -11.76 6.77
CA GLU A 37 9.53 -12.24 6.15
C GLU A 37 9.35 -12.43 4.63
N GLU A 38 8.23 -13.01 4.19
CA GLU A 38 7.92 -13.14 2.77
C GLU A 38 7.72 -11.80 2.07
N ILE A 39 7.02 -10.85 2.73
CA ILE A 39 6.81 -9.50 2.20
C ILE A 39 8.15 -8.75 2.09
N CYS A 40 8.98 -8.81 3.13
CA CYS A 40 10.31 -8.18 3.15
C CYS A 40 11.24 -8.76 2.07
N ALA A 41 11.13 -10.06 1.79
CA ALA A 41 11.93 -10.76 0.80
C ALA A 41 11.47 -10.53 -0.66
N LEU A 42 10.43 -9.74 -0.91
CA LEU A 42 10.07 -9.36 -2.27
C LEU A 42 11.13 -8.41 -2.87
N PRO A 43 11.58 -8.64 -4.12
CA PRO A 43 12.62 -7.81 -4.76
C PRO A 43 12.07 -6.49 -5.29
N VAL A 44 11.24 -5.80 -4.50
CA VAL A 44 10.66 -4.48 -4.84
C VAL A 44 11.76 -3.44 -5.07
N SER A 45 12.93 -3.64 -4.45
CA SER A 45 14.09 -2.80 -4.65
C SER A 45 14.59 -2.79 -6.10
N GLU A 46 14.38 -3.87 -6.87
CA GLU A 46 14.76 -3.96 -8.28
C GLU A 46 13.75 -3.27 -9.21
N LEU A 47 12.50 -3.11 -8.75
CA LEU A 47 11.46 -2.38 -9.45
C LEU A 47 11.56 -0.86 -9.24
N ALA A 48 12.22 -0.42 -8.18
CA ALA A 48 12.26 0.99 -7.79
C ALA A 48 13.33 1.77 -8.55
N ALA A 49 12.93 2.85 -9.24
CA ALA A 49 13.86 3.81 -9.83
C ALA A 49 14.74 4.46 -8.74
N LYS A 50 15.90 5.00 -9.15
CA LYS A 50 16.87 5.66 -8.25
C LYS A 50 16.21 6.72 -7.36
N ASP A 51 15.36 7.55 -7.95
CA ASP A 51 14.56 8.56 -7.25
C ASP A 51 13.10 8.16 -7.36
N SER A 52 12.56 7.58 -6.28
CA SER A 52 11.20 7.01 -6.29
C SER A 52 10.51 7.13 -4.93
N ALA A 53 9.18 7.04 -4.95
CA ALA A 53 8.34 7.07 -3.77
C ALA A 53 7.57 5.74 -3.60
N LEU A 54 7.48 5.29 -2.36
CA LEU A 54 6.66 4.16 -1.93
C LEU A 54 5.49 4.69 -1.10
N PHE A 55 4.28 4.26 -1.47
CA PHE A 55 3.03 4.48 -0.77
C PHE A 55 2.55 3.13 -0.24
N LEU A 56 2.67 2.91 1.06
CA LEU A 56 2.45 1.60 1.69
C LEU A 56 1.26 1.66 2.65
N TRP A 57 0.20 0.91 2.37
CA TRP A 57 -0.89 0.73 3.32
C TRP A 57 -0.48 -0.15 4.48
N ALA A 58 -0.85 0.29 5.68
CA ALA A 58 -0.74 -0.49 6.89
C ALA A 58 -1.96 -0.25 7.78
N THR A 59 -2.23 -1.21 8.64
CA THR A 59 -3.10 -1.01 9.79
C THR A 59 -2.26 -0.57 10.99
N PHE A 60 -2.87 0.11 11.97
CA PHE A 60 -2.13 0.57 13.15
C PHE A 60 -1.31 -0.51 13.88
N PRO A 61 -1.82 -1.75 14.09
CA PRO A 61 -1.03 -2.81 14.71
C PRO A 61 0.16 -3.30 13.87
N GLN A 62 0.12 -3.11 12.56
CA GLN A 62 1.16 -3.54 11.62
C GLN A 62 2.22 -2.46 11.35
N LEU A 63 2.19 -1.33 12.08
CA LEU A 63 3.11 -0.21 11.81
C LEU A 63 4.59 -0.60 11.97
N ASN A 64 4.94 -1.35 13.01
CA ASN A 64 6.32 -1.80 13.21
C ASN A 64 6.80 -2.66 12.03
N GLU A 65 5.93 -3.56 11.56
CA GLU A 65 6.23 -4.44 10.43
C GLU A 65 6.27 -3.67 9.10
N ALA A 66 5.41 -2.67 8.92
CA ALA A 66 5.43 -1.80 7.76
C ALA A 66 6.75 -1.01 7.66
N PHE A 67 7.32 -0.58 8.79
CA PHE A 67 8.66 0.03 8.80
C PHE A 67 9.76 -0.96 8.42
N ARG A 68 9.70 -2.21 8.89
CA ARG A 68 10.62 -3.28 8.45
C ARG A 68 10.54 -3.50 6.94
N VAL A 69 9.32 -3.52 6.38
CA VAL A 69 9.10 -3.68 4.93
C VAL A 69 9.67 -2.49 4.14
N ILE A 70 9.44 -1.26 4.60
CA ILE A 70 10.00 -0.05 3.98
C ILE A 70 11.53 -0.15 3.90
N ASP A 71 12.18 -0.53 4.99
CA ASP A 71 13.64 -0.66 5.06
C ASP A 71 14.14 -1.81 4.17
N ALA A 72 13.49 -2.98 4.22
CA ALA A 72 13.83 -4.15 3.41
C ALA A 72 13.73 -3.86 1.90
N TRP A 73 12.75 -3.08 1.48
CA TRP A 73 12.59 -2.66 0.08
C TRP A 73 13.53 -1.51 -0.31
N GLY A 74 14.39 -1.04 0.59
CA GLY A 74 15.40 -0.01 0.33
C GLY A 74 14.81 1.39 0.18
N PHE A 75 13.76 1.70 0.94
CA PHE A 75 13.17 3.03 1.06
C PHE A 75 13.43 3.59 2.46
N LYS A 76 13.30 4.92 2.62
CA LYS A 76 13.35 5.58 3.92
C LYS A 76 12.00 6.21 4.21
N TYR A 77 11.39 5.85 5.33
CA TYR A 77 10.13 6.46 5.78
C TYR A 77 10.26 7.99 5.89
N LYS A 78 9.18 8.71 5.54
CA LYS A 78 9.12 10.17 5.58
C LYS A 78 7.98 10.68 6.44
N THR A 79 6.76 10.27 6.15
CA THR A 79 5.54 10.78 6.79
C THR A 79 4.35 9.91 6.42
N LEU A 80 3.17 10.22 6.95
CA LEU A 80 1.91 9.72 6.42
C LEU A 80 1.65 10.36 5.06
N ALA A 81 1.44 9.56 4.02
CA ALA A 81 0.89 10.05 2.77
C ALA A 81 -0.59 10.40 2.97
N PHE A 82 -1.34 9.44 3.50
CA PHE A 82 -2.78 9.56 3.69
C PHE A 82 -3.25 8.88 4.98
N LEU A 83 -4.24 9.49 5.62
CA LEU A 83 -5.03 8.89 6.69
C LEU A 83 -6.46 8.72 6.15
N TRP A 84 -6.87 7.47 5.95
CA TRP A 84 -8.21 7.14 5.51
C TRP A 84 -9.15 7.05 6.72
N LEU A 85 -10.04 8.02 6.85
CA LEU A 85 -11.12 8.02 7.83
C LEU A 85 -12.35 7.36 7.21
N LYS A 86 -12.86 6.32 7.88
CA LYS A 86 -13.89 5.43 7.33
C LYS A 86 -15.29 5.87 7.74
N GLN A 87 -16.17 6.03 6.77
CA GLN A 87 -17.62 6.18 7.00
C GLN A 87 -18.35 4.84 6.81
N ASN A 88 -19.51 4.70 7.44
CA ASN A 88 -20.35 3.52 7.29
C ASN A 88 -20.82 3.37 5.85
N ARG A 89 -20.92 2.14 5.35
CA ARG A 89 -21.24 1.86 3.93
C ARG A 89 -22.52 2.53 3.41
N LYS A 90 -23.50 2.77 4.28
CA LYS A 90 -24.83 3.30 3.93
C LYS A 90 -25.18 4.62 4.64
N ALA A 91 -24.23 5.22 5.37
CA ALA A 91 -24.51 6.42 6.16
C ALA A 91 -23.24 7.25 6.35
N ASP A 92 -23.38 8.58 6.29
CA ASP A 92 -22.28 9.55 6.45
C ASP A 92 -21.69 9.61 7.88
N SER A 93 -22.10 8.71 8.76
CA SER A 93 -21.56 8.51 10.11
C SER A 93 -20.27 7.69 10.11
N TRP A 94 -19.46 7.83 11.17
CA TRP A 94 -18.18 7.12 11.31
C TRP A 94 -18.34 5.61 11.47
N PHE A 95 -17.53 4.86 10.73
CA PHE A 95 -17.36 3.43 10.94
C PHE A 95 -16.38 3.18 12.09
N TYR A 96 -16.72 2.28 13.02
CA TYR A 96 -15.86 1.87 14.11
C TYR A 96 -15.68 0.35 14.09
N GLY A 97 -14.53 -0.11 13.59
CA GLY A 97 -14.13 -1.51 13.66
C GLY A 97 -13.73 -1.91 15.09
N MET A 98 -13.65 -3.22 15.33
CA MET A 98 -13.36 -3.79 16.66
C MET A 98 -12.11 -3.17 17.30
N GLY A 99 -11.05 -3.01 16.51
CA GLY A 99 -9.76 -2.53 16.99
C GLY A 99 -9.12 -3.49 18.00
N PHE A 100 -8.24 -2.95 18.84
CA PHE A 100 -7.58 -3.69 19.92
C PHE A 100 -7.85 -2.97 21.24
N TRP A 101 -7.02 -1.98 21.57
CA TRP A 101 -7.18 -1.15 22.77
C TRP A 101 -8.24 -0.06 22.60
N THR A 102 -8.38 0.46 21.37
CA THR A 102 -9.40 1.43 20.98
C THR A 102 -10.11 0.94 19.72
N ARG A 103 -11.35 1.42 19.52
CA ARG A 103 -12.11 1.16 18.29
C ARG A 103 -11.38 1.81 17.11
N SER A 104 -11.02 1.02 16.10
CA SER A 104 -10.31 1.53 14.92
C SER A 104 -11.30 2.03 13.87
N ASN A 105 -11.17 3.30 13.46
CA ASN A 105 -11.98 3.92 12.41
C ASN A 105 -11.15 4.38 11.21
N ALA A 106 -9.84 4.10 11.21
CA ALA A 106 -8.93 4.62 10.20
C ALA A 106 -7.87 3.60 9.76
N GLU A 107 -7.30 3.85 8.59
CA GLU A 107 -6.11 3.18 8.08
C GLU A 107 -5.10 4.20 7.55
N VAL A 108 -3.83 3.81 7.52
CA VAL A 108 -2.73 4.70 7.15
C VAL A 108 -2.06 4.23 5.86
N CYS A 109 -1.77 5.18 4.99
CA CYS A 109 -0.88 5.01 3.85
C CYS A 109 0.41 5.78 4.16
N LEU A 110 1.51 5.07 4.35
CA LEU A 110 2.82 5.63 4.67
C LEU A 110 3.52 6.10 3.39
N LEU A 111 4.19 7.26 3.44
CA LEU A 111 5.10 7.73 2.40
C LEU A 111 6.54 7.42 2.82
N ALA A 112 7.24 6.68 1.96
CA ALA A 112 8.67 6.48 2.03
C ALA A 112 9.32 6.84 0.68
N THR A 113 10.61 7.16 0.69
CA THR A 113 11.31 7.55 -0.54
C THR A 113 12.67 6.88 -0.65
N ARG A 114 13.08 6.60 -1.89
CA ARG A 114 14.45 6.26 -2.26
C ARG A 114 15.03 7.43 -3.06
N GLY A 115 16.30 7.78 -2.78
CA GLY A 115 16.94 8.92 -3.44
C GLY A 115 16.26 10.25 -3.07
N ARG A 116 16.02 11.09 -4.08
CA ARG A 116 15.46 12.44 -3.97
C ARG A 116 14.33 12.68 -4.98
N PRO A 117 13.20 11.94 -4.91
CA PRO A 117 12.10 12.12 -5.84
C PRO A 117 11.49 13.53 -5.70
N LYS A 118 11.09 14.12 -6.83
CA LYS A 118 10.53 15.47 -6.87
C LYS A 118 9.03 15.46 -6.54
N ARG A 119 8.64 16.20 -5.50
CA ARG A 119 7.23 16.55 -5.22
C ARG A 119 6.74 17.57 -6.24
N GLN A 120 5.68 17.23 -6.99
CA GLN A 120 5.10 18.10 -8.02
C GLN A 120 3.98 19.00 -7.48
N CYS A 121 3.20 18.51 -6.51
CA CYS A 121 2.13 19.29 -5.89
C CYS A 121 2.27 19.35 -4.37
N ALA A 122 2.38 20.55 -3.81
CA ALA A 122 2.46 20.75 -2.36
C ALA A 122 1.09 20.81 -1.67
N GLY A 123 0.01 21.01 -2.43
CA GLY A 123 -1.36 21.18 -1.91
C GLY A 123 -2.14 19.89 -1.66
N ILE A 124 -1.45 18.74 -1.57
CA ILE A 124 -2.11 17.45 -1.31
C ILE A 124 -2.29 17.26 0.19
N HIS A 125 -3.54 17.22 0.64
CA HIS A 125 -3.90 16.97 2.04
C HIS A 125 -3.93 15.47 2.35
N GLN A 126 -3.54 15.11 3.58
CA GLN A 126 -3.44 13.72 4.03
C GLN A 126 -4.81 13.05 4.24
N PHE A 127 -5.86 13.81 4.52
CA PHE A 127 -7.17 13.20 4.77
C PHE A 127 -7.80 12.65 3.48
N VAL A 128 -8.31 11.44 3.64
CA VAL A 128 -9.12 10.68 2.69
C VAL A 128 -10.34 10.26 3.50
N ILE A 129 -11.53 10.76 3.15
CA ILE A 129 -12.76 10.50 3.89
C ILE A 129 -13.72 9.86 2.90
N SER A 130 -14.06 8.59 3.13
CA SER A 130 -14.92 7.87 2.21
C SER A 130 -15.67 6.74 2.91
N HIS A 131 -16.75 6.32 2.26
CA HIS A 131 -17.54 5.17 2.69
C HIS A 131 -16.73 3.89 2.48
N ILE A 132 -16.78 2.98 3.46
CA ILE A 132 -16.23 1.65 3.27
C ILE A 132 -17.01 0.90 2.18
N GLU A 133 -16.29 0.13 1.38
CA GLU A 133 -16.86 -0.65 0.29
C GLU A 133 -16.72 -2.15 0.58
N GLN A 134 -16.26 -2.92 -0.41
CA GLN A 134 -15.91 -4.33 -0.23
C GLN A 134 -14.78 -4.49 0.79
N HIS A 135 -14.71 -5.66 1.43
CA HIS A 135 -13.75 -5.90 2.49
C HIS A 135 -12.31 -5.63 2.04
N SER A 136 -11.61 -4.75 2.76
CA SER A 136 -10.24 -4.31 2.50
C SER A 136 -10.02 -3.52 1.20
N LYS A 137 -11.07 -3.12 0.46
CA LYS A 137 -10.92 -2.24 -0.71
C LYS A 137 -10.51 -0.84 -0.24
N LYS A 138 -9.36 -0.35 -0.72
CA LYS A 138 -8.84 0.99 -0.44
C LYS A 138 -9.53 2.04 -1.32
N PRO A 139 -9.63 3.31 -0.89
CA PRO A 139 -10.30 4.36 -1.67
C PRO A 139 -9.59 4.62 -2.99
N ASP A 140 -10.36 4.64 -4.08
CA ASP A 140 -9.80 4.81 -5.43
C ASP A 140 -9.13 6.18 -5.60
N GLU A 141 -9.63 7.23 -4.92
CA GLU A 141 -9.09 8.61 -4.95
C GLU A 141 -7.61 8.71 -4.51
N VAL A 142 -7.10 7.72 -3.79
CA VAL A 142 -5.71 7.71 -3.31
C VAL A 142 -4.74 7.63 -4.48
N ARG A 143 -5.07 6.86 -5.52
CA ARG A 143 -4.23 6.76 -6.73
C ARG A 143 -4.11 8.11 -7.43
N ASP A 144 -5.22 8.84 -7.56
CA ASP A 144 -5.24 10.16 -8.19
C ASP A 144 -4.44 11.18 -7.37
N LYS A 145 -4.57 11.15 -6.04
CA LYS A 145 -3.78 11.99 -5.13
C LYS A 145 -2.28 11.69 -5.25
N ILE A 146 -1.89 10.41 -5.38
CA ILE A 146 -0.50 10.00 -5.59
C ILE A 146 0.04 10.56 -6.92
N VAL A 147 -0.70 10.39 -8.02
CA VAL A 147 -0.29 10.90 -9.33
C VAL A 147 -0.20 12.43 -9.31
N LYS A 148 -1.13 13.12 -8.67
CA LYS A 148 -1.06 14.59 -8.53
C LYS A 148 0.14 15.03 -7.67
N LEU A 149 0.47 14.29 -6.61
CA LEU A 149 1.61 14.56 -5.72
C LEU A 149 2.94 14.38 -6.44
N MET A 150 3.10 13.29 -7.18
CA MET A 150 4.37 12.84 -7.75
C MET A 150 4.55 13.18 -9.23
N GLY A 151 3.47 13.55 -9.93
CA GLY A 151 3.44 13.74 -11.38
C GLY A 151 3.23 12.45 -12.16
N ASP A 152 3.11 12.60 -13.48
CA ASP A 152 2.98 11.46 -14.39
C ASP A 152 4.33 10.76 -14.57
N GLN A 153 4.54 9.71 -13.78
CA GLN A 153 5.74 8.87 -13.80
C GLN A 153 5.33 7.41 -13.99
N PRO A 154 6.24 6.54 -14.47
CA PRO A 154 6.03 5.10 -14.42
C PRO A 154 5.64 4.67 -13.01
N ARG A 155 4.49 4.01 -12.88
CA ARG A 155 3.87 3.66 -11.60
C ARG A 155 3.31 2.25 -11.59
N VAL A 156 3.44 1.59 -10.45
CA VAL A 156 2.98 0.22 -10.22
C VAL A 156 2.20 0.12 -8.93
N GLU A 157 1.12 -0.66 -8.96
CA GLU A 157 0.40 -1.13 -7.78
C GLU A 157 0.74 -2.60 -7.50
N LEU A 158 1.31 -2.85 -6.33
CA LEU A 158 1.60 -4.19 -5.82
C LEU A 158 0.45 -4.66 -4.93
N PHE A 159 0.14 -5.96 -5.04
CA PHE A 159 -1.03 -6.59 -4.42
C PHE A 159 -2.37 -6.02 -4.92
N ALA A 160 -2.38 -5.58 -6.18
CA ALA A 160 -3.57 -5.02 -6.80
C ALA A 160 -4.67 -6.10 -6.94
N ARG A 161 -5.93 -5.68 -6.73
CA ARG A 161 -7.13 -6.51 -6.97
C ARG A 161 -7.91 -6.13 -8.24
N GLN A 162 -7.56 -5.00 -8.84
CA GLN A 162 -8.16 -4.53 -10.09
C GLN A 162 -7.11 -3.84 -10.95
N LYS A 163 -7.35 -3.81 -12.27
CA LYS A 163 -6.58 -2.95 -13.17
C LYS A 163 -7.06 -1.52 -13.02
N THR A 164 -6.11 -0.59 -12.92
CA THR A 164 -6.39 0.84 -12.92
C THR A 164 -5.68 1.47 -14.14
N PRO A 165 -6.38 2.27 -14.97
CA PRO A 165 -5.75 2.95 -16.10
C PRO A 165 -4.49 3.72 -15.69
N GLY A 166 -3.42 3.55 -16.45
CA GLY A 166 -2.13 4.20 -16.20
C GLY A 166 -1.31 3.61 -15.05
N TRP A 167 -1.75 2.54 -14.41
CA TRP A 167 -0.97 1.78 -13.41
C TRP A 167 -0.61 0.40 -13.95
N ASP A 168 0.67 0.06 -13.84
CA ASP A 168 1.05 -1.35 -13.89
C ASP A 168 0.57 -2.06 -12.63
N VAL A 169 0.24 -3.33 -12.73
CA VAL A 169 -0.33 -4.09 -11.61
C VAL A 169 0.36 -5.43 -11.43
N TRP A 170 0.55 -5.79 -10.17
CA TRP A 170 0.97 -7.12 -9.75
C TRP A 170 0.11 -7.55 -8.56
N GLY A 171 -0.49 -8.74 -8.62
CA GLY A 171 -1.37 -9.26 -7.58
C GLY A 171 -2.10 -10.53 -8.00
N ASN A 172 -2.58 -11.30 -7.02
CA ASN A 172 -3.16 -12.63 -7.26
C ASN A 172 -4.57 -12.58 -7.90
N GLU A 173 -5.24 -11.43 -7.85
CA GLU A 173 -6.61 -11.24 -8.35
C GLU A 173 -6.65 -10.47 -9.69
N VAL A 174 -5.49 -10.25 -10.32
CA VAL A 174 -5.38 -9.51 -11.58
C VAL A 174 -4.46 -10.20 -12.57
N ASN A 175 -4.74 -10.00 -13.86
CA ASN A 175 -3.77 -10.29 -14.92
C ASN A 175 -2.61 -9.29 -14.80
N CYS A 176 -1.54 -9.72 -14.14
CA CYS A 176 -0.33 -8.93 -13.89
C CYS A 176 0.22 -8.33 -15.18
N THR A 177 0.68 -7.07 -15.12
CA THR A 177 1.33 -6.40 -16.26
C THR A 177 2.85 -6.42 -16.17
N LEU A 178 3.38 -6.95 -15.07
CA LEU A 178 4.81 -7.20 -14.86
C LEU A 178 5.04 -8.57 -14.21
N THR A 179 6.24 -9.09 -14.40
CA THR A 179 6.75 -10.25 -13.68
C THR A 179 7.67 -9.74 -12.58
N MET A 180 7.45 -10.20 -11.34
CA MET A 180 8.34 -9.87 -10.23
C MET A 180 9.75 -10.45 -10.53
N PRO A 181 10.84 -9.69 -10.34
CA PRO A 181 12.19 -10.21 -10.57
C PRO A 181 12.46 -11.45 -9.71
N GLU A 182 13.36 -12.31 -10.18
CA GLU A 182 13.83 -13.43 -9.36
C GLU A 182 14.64 -12.90 -8.19
N ARG A 183 14.50 -13.52 -7.01
CA ARG A 183 15.33 -13.19 -5.85
C ARG A 183 16.79 -13.49 -6.19
N LYS A 184 17.64 -12.47 -6.21
CA LYS A 184 19.08 -12.68 -6.17
C LYS A 184 19.43 -13.14 -4.75
N GLY A 185 19.93 -14.37 -4.64
CA GLY A 185 20.35 -14.99 -3.38
C GLY A 185 21.50 -14.25 -2.71
#